data_AF-A0A940JLL2-F1
#
_entry.id   AF-A0A940JLL2-F1
#
_cell.length_a   1.000
_cell.length_b   1.000
_cell.length_c   1.000
_cell.angle_alpha   90.00
_cell.angle_beta   90.00
_cell.angle_gamma   90.00
#
_symmetry.space_group_name_H-M   'P 1'
#
loop_
_entity.id
_entity.type
_entity.pdbx_description
1 polymer ?
#
loop_
_entity_poly.entity_id
_entity_poly.type
_entity_poly.pdbx_seq_one_letter_code
_entity_poly.pdbx_strand_id
1 'polypeptide(L)'
;MPAVKAGSVIEYKYTVTNGMAFNWKLQSSIPIRYSRYEIDFPKDFELAVIPSCSMPYHSKDLSNGNRTIKMFSMENVPALRDEKYITNDEDYYQKIQSHVIAFTYNNMRHSFTKTWQKIAEQMILDEDLGLQLKKEIPRTSDLDAQLLSVKDNYSKMLIIHNYVRKNMQWDGYNSIWAIDGVKSAWKDGKGTAGEINLILVNLLKDAGLKASPVLVSTRANGMLDPTYPSYDAFNKVLAYVELNDKIYVLDGTDKYTPSCLIPEDVMCTEGFILDETLQTKFRWTQFWDSTRIDKNFVITQARIDDSGKMTGKATIRSYDYARVKRVPHIKKEPKEFLERFYASYSNELKFDSLTFNNQSVDTLPLEQAFNFDVPVNQSGEYSYFSANLFTGLKTNPFIADNRYSDVFFGTNQSFTIIGSFSIPQNYILEELPKNIRFSLEDKSLTITRMMASSGNIINTKITIECKRPYYSPAEYADLKEFY
;
A
#
# COMPACT_ATOMS: atom_id res chain seq x y z
N MET A 1 15.28 29.39 10.12
CA MET A 1 15.18 30.52 11.07
C MET A 1 16.27 30.37 12.14
N PRO A 2 17.36 31.13 12.09
CA PRO A 2 18.58 30.84 12.86
C PRO A 2 18.59 31.24 14.36
N ALA A 3 17.49 31.76 14.92
CA ALA A 3 17.43 32.24 16.32
C ALA A 3 16.27 31.67 17.17
N VAL A 4 15.62 30.59 16.71
CA VAL A 4 14.49 29.97 17.42
C VAL A 4 14.98 29.23 18.67
N LYS A 5 14.34 29.47 19.81
CA LYS A 5 14.57 28.78 21.09
C LYS A 5 13.31 28.04 21.54
N ALA A 6 13.45 27.06 22.43
CA ALA A 6 12.29 26.42 23.06
C ALA A 6 11.35 27.48 23.67
N GLY A 7 10.06 27.39 23.36
CA GLY A 7 9.04 28.38 23.77
C GLY A 7 8.90 29.61 22.88
N SER A 8 9.67 29.73 21.80
CA SER A 8 9.48 30.83 20.84
C SER A 8 8.16 30.69 20.09
N VAL A 9 7.47 31.81 19.87
CA VAL A 9 6.30 31.90 18.98
C VAL A 9 6.76 32.43 17.63
N ILE A 10 6.40 31.72 16.57
CA ILE A 10 6.72 32.12 15.19
C ILE A 10 5.47 32.72 14.56
N GLU A 11 5.54 34.00 14.22
CA GLU A 11 4.46 34.72 13.53
C GLU A 11 4.91 35.09 12.12
N TYR A 12 4.06 34.82 11.13
CA TYR A 12 4.31 35.21 9.74
C TYR A 12 2.99 35.37 8.99
N LYS A 13 3.03 36.23 7.96
CA LYS A 13 1.93 36.45 7.02
C LYS A 13 2.52 36.65 5.65
N TYR A 14 1.90 36.05 4.64
CA TYR A 14 2.30 36.19 3.25
C TYR A 14 1.07 36.25 2.34
N THR A 15 1.29 36.57 1.08
CA THR A 15 0.25 36.59 0.04
C THR A 15 0.83 35.97 -1.22
N VAL A 16 0.06 35.08 -1.82
CA VAL A 16 0.39 34.47 -3.12
C VAL A 16 -0.61 34.99 -4.13
N THR A 17 -0.11 35.60 -5.19
CA THR A 17 -0.91 36.06 -6.33
C THR A 17 -0.95 35.00 -7.42
N ASN A 18 -2.06 34.89 -8.15
CA ASN A 18 -2.31 33.90 -9.22
C ASN A 18 -2.51 32.44 -8.74
N GLY A 19 -3.01 32.23 -7.52
CA GLY A 19 -3.48 30.92 -7.06
C GLY A 19 -4.94 30.65 -7.45
N MET A 20 -5.31 29.38 -7.64
CA MET A 20 -6.71 28.94 -7.75
C MET A 20 -7.29 28.66 -6.36
N ALA A 21 -8.61 28.41 -6.25
CA ALA A 21 -9.23 28.00 -4.98
C ALA A 21 -8.54 26.74 -4.43
N PHE A 22 -8.10 26.78 -3.17
CA PHE A 22 -7.32 25.72 -2.54
C PHE A 22 -8.18 24.89 -1.59
N ASN A 23 -7.97 23.58 -1.60
CA ASN A 23 -8.35 22.75 -0.46
C ASN A 23 -7.59 23.26 0.77
N TRP A 24 -8.28 23.39 1.91
CA TRP A 24 -7.69 23.87 3.15
C TRP A 24 -7.80 22.84 4.25
N LYS A 25 -6.68 22.56 4.93
CA LYS A 25 -6.66 21.70 6.12
C LYS A 25 -6.87 22.55 7.37
N LEU A 26 -7.92 22.25 8.12
CA LEU A 26 -8.21 22.84 9.42
C LEU A 26 -7.43 22.15 10.55
N GLN A 27 -6.73 21.05 10.25
CA GLN A 27 -5.89 20.26 11.14
C GLN A 27 -4.46 20.12 10.59
N SER A 28 -3.48 19.85 11.46
CA SER A 28 -2.09 19.59 11.08
C SER A 28 -1.44 18.51 11.95
N SER A 29 -0.15 18.24 11.73
CA SER A 29 0.65 17.32 12.55
C SER A 29 0.97 17.83 13.96
N ILE A 30 0.69 19.10 14.24
CA ILE A 30 0.72 19.69 15.58
C ILE A 30 -0.69 20.17 15.99
N PRO A 31 -1.00 20.23 17.29
CA PRO A 31 -2.31 20.70 17.74
C PRO A 31 -2.56 22.14 17.31
N ILE A 32 -3.76 22.43 16.83
CA ILE A 32 -4.16 23.77 16.40
C ILE A 32 -5.19 24.33 17.38
N ARG A 33 -4.85 25.43 18.05
CA ARG A 33 -5.77 26.09 18.98
C ARG A 33 -6.95 26.74 18.24
N TYR A 34 -6.69 27.36 17.09
CA TYR A 34 -7.70 27.96 16.24
C TYR A 34 -7.27 27.90 14.77
N SER A 35 -8.15 27.41 13.90
CA SER A 35 -7.97 27.43 12.45
C SER A 35 -9.14 28.12 11.79
N ARG A 36 -8.88 28.99 10.81
CA ARG A 36 -9.92 29.69 10.03
C ARG A 36 -9.57 29.67 8.56
N TYR A 37 -10.57 29.36 7.74
CA TYR A 37 -10.53 29.43 6.30
C TYR A 37 -11.64 30.33 5.78
N GLU A 38 -11.31 31.17 4.81
CA GLU A 38 -12.25 32.10 4.18
C GLU A 38 -12.10 32.02 2.66
N ILE A 39 -13.21 31.80 1.98
CA ILE A 39 -13.31 31.78 0.52
C ILE A 39 -14.15 32.97 0.10
N ASP A 40 -13.56 33.90 -0.64
CA ASP A 40 -14.25 35.10 -1.13
C ASP A 40 -14.22 35.15 -2.66
N PHE A 41 -15.37 35.01 -3.29
CA PHE A 41 -15.51 34.85 -4.74
C PHE A 41 -16.68 35.66 -5.32
N PRO A 42 -16.61 36.08 -6.60
CA PRO A 42 -17.73 36.77 -7.26
C PRO A 42 -18.96 35.87 -7.37
N LYS A 43 -20.17 36.45 -7.31
CA LYS A 43 -21.45 35.71 -7.45
C LYS A 43 -21.63 35.06 -8.82
N ASP A 44 -20.87 35.49 -9.81
CA ASP A 44 -20.84 34.89 -11.14
C ASP A 44 -20.20 33.47 -11.11
N PHE A 45 -19.47 33.10 -10.06
CA PHE A 45 -18.90 31.75 -9.90
C PHE A 45 -19.75 30.90 -8.97
N GLU A 46 -19.93 29.63 -9.34
CA GLU A 46 -20.53 28.59 -8.50
C GLU A 46 -19.42 27.68 -7.97
N LEU A 47 -19.33 27.56 -6.65
CA LEU A 47 -18.39 26.67 -5.97
C LEU A 47 -19.13 25.56 -5.22
N ALA A 48 -18.71 24.31 -5.44
CA ALA A 48 -18.98 23.23 -4.52
C ALA A 48 -17.97 23.31 -3.38
N VAL A 49 -18.44 23.46 -2.15
CA VAL A 49 -17.60 23.47 -0.94
C VAL A 49 -18.00 22.29 -0.08
N ILE A 50 -17.08 21.37 0.12
CA ILE A 50 -17.30 20.06 0.74
C ILE A 50 -16.46 20.00 2.02
N PRO A 51 -17.07 20.19 3.21
CA PRO A 51 -16.40 19.95 4.48
C PRO A 51 -16.24 18.45 4.72
N SER A 52 -15.00 17.98 4.86
CA SER A 52 -14.68 16.65 5.37
C SER A 52 -14.13 16.82 6.79
N CYS A 53 -15.05 16.90 7.75
CA CYS A 53 -14.73 17.13 9.16
C CYS A 53 -15.52 16.15 10.04
N SER A 54 -14.81 15.31 10.79
CA SER A 54 -15.41 14.44 11.81
C SER A 54 -15.61 15.15 13.15
N MET A 55 -14.94 16.29 13.35
CA MET A 55 -15.11 17.14 14.52
C MET A 55 -16.06 18.32 14.23
N PRO A 56 -16.70 18.89 15.26
CA PRO A 56 -17.52 20.10 15.11
C PRO A 56 -16.71 21.26 14.50
N TYR A 57 -17.30 21.92 13.51
CA TYR A 57 -16.78 23.14 12.92
C TYR A 57 -17.86 24.22 12.86
N HIS A 58 -17.44 25.48 12.84
CA HIS A 58 -18.32 26.60 12.60
C HIS A 58 -18.26 27.01 11.14
N SER A 59 -19.41 27.23 10.52
CA SER A 59 -19.51 27.81 9.18
C SER A 59 -20.36 29.08 9.19
N LYS A 60 -20.03 30.01 8.30
CA LYS A 60 -20.80 31.24 8.09
C LYS A 60 -20.72 31.67 6.63
N ASP A 61 -21.88 31.91 6.07
CA ASP A 61 -22.02 32.46 4.72
C ASP A 61 -22.40 33.95 4.80
N LEU A 62 -21.73 34.76 4.01
CA LEU A 62 -21.92 36.20 3.93
C LEU A 62 -22.04 36.63 2.46
N SER A 63 -22.75 37.73 2.23
CA SER A 63 -22.81 38.40 0.93
C SER A 63 -22.37 39.84 1.10
N ASN A 64 -21.45 40.29 0.24
CA ASN A 64 -20.98 41.67 0.22
C ASN A 64 -20.95 42.18 -1.23
N GLY A 65 -21.96 42.98 -1.61
CA GLY A 65 -22.14 43.42 -2.99
C GLY A 65 -22.27 42.25 -3.97
N ASN A 66 -21.39 42.19 -4.99
CA ASN A 66 -21.31 41.11 -5.97
C ASN A 66 -20.43 39.92 -5.53
N ARG A 67 -20.12 39.80 -4.23
CA ARG A 67 -19.25 38.74 -3.71
C ARG A 67 -19.99 37.87 -2.70
N THR A 68 -19.63 36.59 -2.71
CA THR A 68 -20.03 35.57 -1.74
C THR A 68 -18.80 35.21 -0.91
N ILE A 69 -18.94 35.27 0.41
CA ILE A 69 -17.87 34.92 1.35
C ILE A 69 -18.34 33.71 2.15
N LYS A 70 -17.59 32.62 2.11
CA LYS A 70 -17.80 31.41 2.92
C LYS A 70 -16.68 31.29 3.93
N MET A 71 -17.02 31.17 5.21
CA MET A 71 -16.06 31.05 6.30
C MET A 71 -16.24 29.72 7.02
N PHE A 72 -15.11 29.11 7.40
CA PHE A 72 -15.04 27.90 8.19
C PHE A 72 -14.02 28.09 9.31
N SER A 73 -14.31 27.60 10.51
CA SER A 73 -13.35 27.63 11.61
C SER A 73 -13.53 26.49 12.60
N MET A 74 -12.43 26.11 13.25
CA MET A 74 -12.39 25.10 14.29
C MET A 74 -11.50 25.55 15.44
N GLU A 75 -11.83 25.08 16.65
CA GLU A 75 -11.12 25.36 17.90
C GLU A 75 -10.62 24.08 18.53
N ASN A 76 -9.46 24.13 19.20
CA ASN A 76 -8.87 23.02 19.94
C ASN A 76 -8.76 21.72 19.12
N VAL A 77 -8.28 21.84 17.88
CA VAL A 77 -8.12 20.70 16.96
C VAL A 77 -6.87 19.91 17.38
N PRO A 78 -6.98 18.61 17.71
CA PRO A 78 -5.83 17.79 18.06
C PRO A 78 -4.91 17.61 16.86
N ALA A 79 -3.64 17.29 17.12
CA ALA A 79 -2.73 16.87 16.07
C ALA A 79 -3.21 15.58 15.41
N LEU A 80 -3.16 15.51 14.07
CA LEU A 80 -3.17 14.22 13.37
C LEU A 80 -1.72 13.75 13.28
N ARG A 81 -1.36 12.78 14.11
CA ARG A 81 0.00 12.21 14.13
C ARG A 81 0.10 11.10 13.10
N ASP A 82 1.33 10.75 12.73
CA ASP A 82 1.61 9.57 11.93
C ASP A 82 1.15 8.31 12.69
N GLU A 83 0.00 7.78 12.30
CA GLU A 83 -0.63 6.60 12.90
C GLU A 83 -0.25 5.39 12.04
N LYS A 84 0.56 4.46 12.60
CA LYS A 84 1.02 3.27 11.86
C LYS A 84 -0.14 2.52 11.19
N TYR A 85 0.03 2.14 9.93
CA TYR A 85 -0.98 1.46 9.11
C TYR A 85 -2.21 2.31 8.73
N ILE A 86 -2.13 3.64 8.83
CA ILE A 86 -3.13 4.51 8.20
C ILE A 86 -3.14 4.30 6.68
N THR A 87 -4.31 4.30 6.06
CA THR A 87 -4.40 4.17 4.59
C THR A 87 -3.78 5.39 3.89
N ASN A 88 -4.22 6.60 4.25
CA ASN A 88 -3.65 7.87 3.79
C ASN A 88 -4.06 9.00 4.75
N ASP A 89 -3.09 9.76 5.26
CA ASP A 89 -3.34 10.91 6.15
C ASP A 89 -4.29 11.95 5.55
N GLU A 90 -4.22 12.18 4.23
CA GLU A 90 -5.06 13.13 3.50
C GLU A 90 -6.55 12.85 3.66
N ASP A 91 -6.92 11.58 3.85
CA ASP A 91 -8.32 11.16 3.96
C ASP A 91 -8.90 11.44 5.36
N TYR A 92 -8.04 11.62 6.38
CA TYR A 92 -8.45 11.80 7.78
C TYR A 92 -8.29 13.23 8.32
N TYR A 93 -7.58 14.12 7.60
CA TYR A 93 -7.51 15.52 7.99
C TYR A 93 -8.89 16.18 8.02
N GLN A 94 -9.16 16.96 9.07
CA GLN A 94 -10.25 17.94 9.03
C GLN A 94 -9.96 18.95 7.91
N LYS A 95 -10.72 18.92 6.83
CA LYS A 95 -10.45 19.74 5.64
C LYS A 95 -11.70 20.29 4.98
N ILE A 96 -11.54 21.41 4.28
CA ILE A 96 -12.53 22.01 3.40
C ILE A 96 -12.01 21.85 1.97
N GLN A 97 -12.75 21.12 1.14
CA GLN A 97 -12.46 21.02 -0.30
C GLN A 97 -13.35 21.99 -1.06
N SER A 98 -12.79 22.65 -2.07
CA SER A 98 -13.53 23.63 -2.86
C SER A 98 -13.26 23.45 -4.34
N HIS A 99 -14.33 23.36 -5.13
CA HIS A 99 -14.26 23.18 -6.58
C HIS A 99 -15.13 24.22 -7.28
N VAL A 100 -14.59 24.86 -8.31
CA VAL A 100 -15.39 25.73 -9.19
C VAL A 100 -16.17 24.82 -10.13
N ILE A 101 -17.50 24.80 -10.00
CA ILE A 101 -18.38 23.89 -10.74
C ILE A 101 -19.08 24.55 -11.92
N ALA A 102 -19.19 25.88 -11.91
CA ALA A 102 -19.67 26.65 -13.04
C ALA A 102 -19.28 28.13 -12.91
N PHE A 103 -19.44 28.86 -14.00
CA PHE A 103 -19.47 30.32 -13.98
C PHE A 103 -20.56 30.85 -14.91
N THR A 104 -21.06 32.04 -14.62
CA THR A 104 -22.04 32.76 -15.44
C THR A 104 -21.35 33.92 -16.13
N TYR A 105 -21.48 33.99 -17.45
CA TYR A 105 -20.95 35.09 -18.26
C TYR A 105 -21.98 35.48 -19.31
N ASN A 106 -22.27 36.77 -19.48
CA ASN A 106 -23.31 37.28 -20.37
C ASN A 106 -24.67 36.56 -20.16
N ASN A 107 -25.07 36.34 -18.91
CA ASN A 107 -26.28 35.60 -18.52
C ASN A 107 -26.35 34.14 -19.02
N MET A 108 -25.23 33.57 -19.48
CA MET A 108 -25.12 32.16 -19.84
C MET A 108 -24.29 31.42 -18.80
N ARG A 109 -24.83 30.30 -18.28
CA ARG A 109 -24.14 29.43 -17.33
C ARG A 109 -23.25 28.45 -18.09
N HIS A 110 -21.97 28.44 -17.75
CA HIS A 110 -20.96 27.51 -18.25
C HIS A 110 -20.60 26.51 -17.15
N SER A 111 -21.07 25.26 -17.28
CA SER A 111 -20.83 24.19 -16.30
C SER A 111 -19.49 23.50 -16.54
N PHE A 112 -18.72 23.28 -15.48
CA PHE A 112 -17.50 22.46 -15.49
C PHE A 112 -17.77 21.02 -15.03
N THR A 113 -18.92 20.75 -14.42
CA THR A 113 -19.32 19.40 -13.98
C THR A 113 -19.38 18.41 -15.14
N LYS A 114 -18.72 17.26 -14.98
CA LYS A 114 -18.75 16.16 -15.96
C LYS A 114 -19.49 14.95 -15.39
N THR A 115 -19.92 14.06 -16.27
CA THR A 115 -20.33 12.70 -15.88
C THR A 115 -19.17 11.75 -16.12
N TRP A 116 -19.11 10.63 -15.42
CA TRP A 116 -18.10 9.59 -15.67
C TRP A 116 -18.12 9.09 -17.11
N GLN A 117 -19.29 9.01 -17.74
CA GLN A 117 -19.40 8.67 -19.17
C GLN A 117 -18.67 9.69 -20.05
N LYS A 118 -18.89 11.00 -19.83
CA LYS A 118 -18.19 12.05 -20.59
C LYS A 118 -16.69 12.03 -20.33
N ILE A 119 -16.26 11.77 -19.09
CA ILE A 119 -14.85 11.58 -18.74
C ILE A 119 -14.25 10.43 -19.56
N ALA A 120 -14.92 9.26 -19.59
CA ALA A 120 -14.47 8.10 -20.35
C ALA A 120 -14.40 8.37 -21.87
N GLU A 121 -15.46 8.94 -22.44
CA GLU A 121 -15.52 9.34 -23.86
C GLU A 121 -14.36 10.27 -24.23
N GLN A 122 -14.05 11.24 -23.36
CA GLN A 122 -12.93 12.17 -23.57
C GLN A 122 -11.57 11.47 -23.41
N MET A 123 -11.39 10.62 -22.40
CA MET A 123 -10.14 9.87 -22.17
C MET A 123 -9.82 8.89 -23.32
N ILE A 124 -10.83 8.27 -23.93
CA ILE A 124 -10.67 7.37 -25.09
C ILE A 124 -10.19 8.13 -26.34
N LEU A 125 -10.58 9.40 -26.47
CA LEU A 125 -10.21 10.25 -27.60
C LEU A 125 -8.96 11.11 -27.31
N ASP A 126 -8.45 11.07 -26.09
CA ASP A 126 -7.30 11.84 -25.65
C ASP A 126 -6.02 11.38 -26.38
N GLU A 127 -5.24 12.36 -26.87
CA GLU A 127 -4.04 12.11 -27.66
C GLU A 127 -2.95 11.38 -26.86
N ASP A 128 -2.88 11.60 -25.55
CA ASP A 128 -1.86 11.07 -24.65
C ASP A 128 -2.36 9.88 -23.81
N LEU A 129 -3.61 9.46 -23.98
CA LEU A 129 -4.16 8.26 -23.33
C LEU A 129 -4.81 7.30 -24.33
N GLY A 130 -6.05 7.56 -24.74
CA GLY A 130 -6.82 6.60 -25.53
C GLY A 130 -6.30 6.41 -26.95
N LEU A 131 -5.83 7.46 -27.61
CA LEU A 131 -5.25 7.33 -28.96
C LEU A 131 -3.86 6.67 -28.95
N GLN A 132 -3.14 6.69 -27.82
CA GLN A 132 -1.89 5.95 -27.67
C GLN A 132 -2.11 4.44 -27.73
N LEU A 133 -3.29 3.96 -27.34
CA LEU A 133 -3.65 2.53 -27.43
C LEU A 133 -3.92 2.06 -28.86
N LYS A 134 -4.07 2.98 -29.81
CA LYS A 134 -4.25 2.69 -31.24
C LYS A 134 -2.92 2.67 -32.00
N LYS A 135 -1.82 3.05 -31.33
CA LYS A 135 -0.48 3.03 -31.91
C LYS A 135 0.08 1.62 -31.87
N GLU A 136 0.58 1.16 -33.02
CA GLU A 136 1.32 -0.10 -33.10
C GLU A 136 2.69 0.05 -32.40
N ILE A 137 2.97 -0.85 -31.46
CA ILE A 137 4.27 -0.99 -30.82
C ILE A 137 5.01 -2.11 -31.53
N PRO A 138 6.13 -1.83 -32.22
CA PRO A 138 6.85 -2.88 -32.93
C PRO A 138 7.41 -3.87 -31.92
N ARG A 139 6.91 -5.12 -31.97
CA ARG A 139 7.47 -6.21 -31.19
C ARG A 139 8.91 -6.47 -31.60
N THR A 140 9.71 -6.81 -30.61
CA THR A 140 11.09 -7.22 -30.81
C THR A 140 11.12 -8.70 -31.18
N SER A 141 12.14 -9.10 -31.95
CA SER A 141 12.28 -10.50 -32.40
C SER A 141 12.42 -11.49 -31.25
N ASP A 142 12.95 -11.07 -30.11
CA ASP A 142 13.10 -11.89 -28.90
C ASP A 142 11.77 -12.05 -28.13
N LEU A 143 10.88 -11.06 -28.14
CA LEU A 143 9.52 -11.21 -27.63
C LEU A 143 8.71 -12.16 -28.53
N ASP A 144 8.83 -12.01 -29.85
CA ASP A 144 8.17 -12.91 -30.81
C ASP A 144 8.66 -14.36 -30.64
N ALA A 145 9.96 -14.57 -30.48
CA ALA A 145 10.53 -15.89 -30.24
C ALA A 145 9.98 -16.54 -28.95
N GLN A 146 9.79 -15.76 -27.88
CA GLN A 146 9.20 -16.25 -26.63
C GLN A 146 7.71 -16.61 -26.78
N LEU A 147 6.98 -15.97 -27.68
CA LEU A 147 5.54 -16.18 -27.89
C LEU A 147 5.21 -17.26 -28.94
N LEU A 148 6.13 -17.56 -29.87
CA LEU A 148 5.89 -18.39 -31.07
C LEU A 148 5.19 -19.73 -30.81
N SER A 149 5.51 -20.39 -29.68
CA SER A 149 4.95 -21.71 -29.32
C SER A 149 3.98 -21.69 -28.13
N VAL A 150 3.65 -20.51 -27.62
CA VAL A 150 2.84 -20.38 -26.40
C VAL A 150 1.37 -20.29 -26.76
N LYS A 151 0.61 -21.36 -26.48
CA LYS A 151 -0.82 -21.44 -26.77
C LYS A 151 -1.71 -20.92 -25.64
N ASP A 152 -1.27 -21.11 -24.40
CA ASP A 152 -2.01 -20.72 -23.20
C ASP A 152 -1.97 -19.20 -22.98
N ASN A 153 -3.15 -18.60 -22.79
CA ASN A 153 -3.29 -17.16 -22.61
C ASN A 153 -2.65 -16.66 -21.31
N TYR A 154 -2.67 -17.46 -20.24
CA TYR A 154 -2.03 -17.07 -18.99
C TYR A 154 -0.50 -16.98 -19.16
N SER A 155 0.10 -17.96 -19.81
CA SER A 155 1.54 -17.98 -20.14
C SER A 155 1.94 -16.81 -21.05
N LYS A 156 1.13 -16.46 -22.06
CA LYS A 156 1.35 -15.26 -22.88
C LYS A 156 1.38 -13.98 -22.04
N MET A 157 0.40 -13.81 -21.16
CA MET A 157 0.33 -12.67 -20.25
C MET A 157 1.57 -12.58 -19.35
N LEU A 158 2.00 -13.70 -18.76
CA LEU A 158 3.21 -13.75 -17.94
C LEU A 158 4.46 -13.30 -18.72
N ILE A 159 4.64 -13.81 -19.94
CA ILE A 159 5.77 -13.48 -20.80
C ILE A 159 5.77 -11.99 -21.12
N ILE A 160 4.65 -11.44 -21.58
CA ILE A 160 4.55 -10.03 -21.98
C ILE A 160 4.77 -9.10 -20.78
N HIS A 161 4.13 -9.40 -19.64
CA HIS A 161 4.33 -8.62 -18.43
C HIS A 161 5.80 -8.63 -17.98
N ASN A 162 6.43 -9.81 -17.93
CA ASN A 162 7.85 -9.94 -17.59
C ASN A 162 8.76 -9.22 -18.60
N TYR A 163 8.40 -9.27 -19.89
CA TYR A 163 9.14 -8.64 -20.96
C TYR A 163 9.15 -7.11 -20.81
N VAL A 164 7.98 -6.50 -20.61
CA VAL A 164 7.87 -5.05 -20.37
C VAL A 164 8.64 -4.66 -19.12
N ARG A 165 8.44 -5.38 -18.01
CA ARG A 165 9.15 -5.11 -16.75
C ARG A 165 10.67 -5.23 -16.87
N LYS A 166 11.17 -6.11 -17.72
CA LYS A 166 12.62 -6.28 -17.93
C LYS A 166 13.20 -5.18 -18.81
N ASN A 167 12.48 -4.76 -19.85
CA ASN A 167 13.02 -3.91 -20.91
C ASN A 167 12.65 -2.42 -20.79
N MET A 168 11.72 -2.07 -19.91
CA MET A 168 11.33 -0.68 -19.66
C MET A 168 11.80 -0.21 -18.28
N GLN A 169 12.43 0.95 -18.20
CA GLN A 169 12.82 1.60 -16.94
C GLN A 169 11.78 2.65 -16.55
N TRP A 170 11.20 2.54 -15.35
CA TRP A 170 10.33 3.60 -14.82
C TRP A 170 11.19 4.79 -14.40
N ASP A 171 10.74 6.00 -14.75
CA ASP A 171 11.41 7.26 -14.45
C ASP A 171 11.02 7.89 -13.09
N GLY A 172 10.06 7.27 -12.38
CA GLY A 172 9.56 7.73 -11.09
C GLY A 172 8.31 8.61 -11.17
N TYR A 173 7.82 8.94 -12.37
CA TYR A 173 6.62 9.76 -12.56
C TYR A 173 5.37 8.89 -12.75
N ASN A 174 4.40 9.06 -11.85
CA ASN A 174 3.07 8.46 -11.98
C ASN A 174 2.18 9.37 -12.81
N SER A 175 1.51 8.80 -13.80
CA SER A 175 0.60 9.50 -14.72
C SER A 175 -0.41 8.52 -15.27
N ILE A 176 -1.59 9.03 -15.65
CA ILE A 176 -2.50 8.29 -16.53
C ILE A 176 -2.16 8.50 -18.02
N TRP A 177 -1.42 9.56 -18.35
CA TRP A 177 -1.05 9.93 -19.72
C TRP A 177 0.37 9.48 -20.09
N ALA A 178 0.58 9.22 -21.38
CA ALA A 178 1.86 9.00 -22.03
C ALA A 178 2.40 10.32 -22.61
N ILE A 179 3.12 11.07 -21.79
CA ILE A 179 3.58 12.44 -22.05
C ILE A 179 4.49 12.54 -23.28
N ASP A 180 5.46 11.64 -23.41
CA ASP A 180 6.37 11.54 -24.56
C ASP A 180 5.82 10.59 -25.64
N GLY A 181 4.78 9.83 -25.30
CA GLY A 181 4.08 8.90 -26.17
C GLY A 181 4.70 7.50 -26.19
N VAL A 182 3.84 6.49 -26.35
CA VAL A 182 4.22 5.06 -26.19
C VAL A 182 5.29 4.58 -27.16
N LYS A 183 5.38 5.16 -28.36
CA LYS A 183 6.41 4.80 -29.36
C LYS A 183 7.80 5.30 -28.98
N SER A 184 7.90 6.52 -28.44
CA SER A 184 9.20 7.06 -28.00
C SER A 184 9.69 6.30 -26.78
N ALA A 185 8.83 6.17 -25.77
CA ALA A 185 9.16 5.44 -24.55
C ALA A 185 9.61 3.99 -24.84
N TRP A 186 8.93 3.28 -25.74
CA TRP A 186 9.33 1.91 -26.13
C TRP A 186 10.72 1.87 -26.78
N LYS A 187 11.00 2.81 -27.70
CA LYS A 187 12.30 2.91 -28.36
C LYS A 187 13.42 3.24 -27.37
N ASP A 188 13.13 4.12 -26.41
CA ASP A 188 14.12 4.61 -25.44
C ASP A 188 14.30 3.65 -24.26
N GLY A 189 13.40 2.66 -24.10
CA GLY A 189 13.42 1.70 -23.00
C GLY A 189 13.16 2.33 -21.63
N LYS A 190 12.53 3.50 -21.58
CA LYS A 190 12.26 4.27 -20.36
C LYS A 190 10.97 5.07 -20.52
N GLY A 191 10.23 5.28 -19.43
CA GLY A 191 9.10 6.21 -19.43
C GLY A 191 8.41 6.32 -18.07
N THR A 192 7.34 7.11 -18.09
CA THR A 192 6.36 7.29 -17.01
C THR A 192 5.54 6.02 -16.78
N ALA A 193 4.81 5.96 -15.67
CA ALA A 193 3.86 4.87 -15.44
C ALA A 193 2.78 4.78 -16.53
N GLY A 194 2.39 5.94 -17.10
CA GLY A 194 1.44 6.04 -18.20
C GLY A 194 1.93 5.34 -19.45
N GLU A 195 3.12 5.70 -19.94
CA GLU A 195 3.72 5.06 -21.12
C GLU A 195 3.91 3.56 -20.93
N ILE A 196 4.52 3.15 -19.83
CA ILE A 196 4.89 1.76 -19.60
C ILE A 196 3.65 0.87 -19.56
N ASN A 197 2.60 1.30 -18.87
CA ASN A 197 1.37 0.51 -18.76
C ASN A 197 0.50 0.56 -20.03
N LEU A 198 0.50 1.67 -20.79
CA LEU A 198 -0.17 1.70 -22.10
C LEU A 198 0.57 0.84 -23.14
N ILE A 199 1.90 0.81 -23.12
CA ILE A 199 2.70 -0.16 -23.90
C ILE A 199 2.32 -1.60 -23.52
N LEU A 200 2.23 -1.89 -22.22
CA LEU A 200 1.83 -3.20 -21.73
C LEU A 200 0.44 -3.60 -22.26
N VAL A 201 -0.56 -2.71 -22.18
CA VAL A 201 -1.90 -2.95 -22.74
C VAL A 201 -1.83 -3.22 -24.24
N ASN A 202 -1.06 -2.43 -25.00
CA ASN A 202 -0.91 -2.63 -26.45
C ASN A 202 -0.32 -4.00 -26.80
N LEU A 203 0.76 -4.40 -26.13
CA LEU A 203 1.40 -5.69 -26.38
C LEU A 203 0.50 -6.88 -25.99
N LEU A 204 -0.27 -6.75 -24.91
CA LEU A 204 -1.25 -7.77 -24.50
C LEU A 204 -2.39 -7.90 -25.52
N LYS A 205 -2.92 -6.78 -26.02
CA LYS A 205 -3.94 -6.76 -27.08
C LYS A 205 -3.41 -7.38 -28.38
N ASP A 206 -2.19 -7.01 -28.79
CA ASP A 206 -1.55 -7.53 -29.99
C ASP A 206 -1.32 -9.05 -29.92
N ALA A 207 -1.08 -9.59 -28.72
CA ALA A 207 -1.00 -11.03 -28.48
C ALA A 207 -2.37 -11.75 -28.43
N GLY A 208 -3.47 -11.03 -28.66
CA GLY A 208 -4.83 -11.55 -28.69
C GLY A 208 -5.49 -11.68 -27.32
N LEU A 209 -4.97 -11.02 -26.28
CA LEU A 209 -5.55 -11.05 -24.93
C LEU A 209 -6.58 -9.92 -24.75
N LYS A 210 -7.65 -10.20 -24.00
CA LYS A 210 -8.63 -9.18 -23.60
C LYS A 210 -8.02 -8.30 -22.52
N ALA A 211 -7.39 -7.20 -22.95
CA ALA A 211 -6.75 -6.22 -22.08
C ALA A 211 -7.33 -4.82 -22.27
N SER A 212 -7.47 -4.07 -21.18
CA SER A 212 -7.93 -2.68 -21.16
C SER A 212 -7.05 -1.83 -20.23
N PRO A 213 -6.93 -0.51 -20.46
CA PRO A 213 -6.37 0.37 -19.45
C PRO A 213 -7.35 0.47 -18.27
N VAL A 214 -6.81 0.45 -17.04
CA VAL A 214 -7.57 0.79 -15.83
C VAL A 214 -6.91 1.95 -15.12
N LEU A 215 -7.69 3.01 -14.90
CA LEU A 215 -7.25 4.22 -14.22
C LEU A 215 -7.53 4.07 -12.73
N VAL A 216 -6.57 4.48 -11.90
CA VAL A 216 -6.59 4.22 -10.46
C VAL A 216 -6.14 5.46 -9.70
N SER A 217 -6.69 5.62 -8.50
CA SER A 217 -6.05 6.41 -7.44
C SER A 217 -5.16 5.46 -6.66
N THR A 218 -3.85 5.65 -6.71
CA THR A 218 -2.96 4.93 -5.80
C THR A 218 -3.25 5.35 -4.37
N ARG A 219 -2.90 4.51 -3.41
CA ARG A 219 -3.11 4.81 -1.98
C ARG A 219 -2.53 6.15 -1.56
N ALA A 220 -1.36 6.53 -2.09
CA ALA A 220 -0.74 7.83 -1.81
C ALA A 220 -1.53 9.03 -2.36
N ASN A 221 -2.40 8.83 -3.35
CA ASN A 221 -3.29 9.86 -3.89
C ASN A 221 -4.54 10.10 -3.05
N GLY A 222 -4.89 9.14 -2.18
CA GLY A 222 -6.07 9.16 -1.34
C GLY A 222 -7.23 8.36 -1.94
N MET A 223 -8.32 8.29 -1.20
CA MET A 223 -9.54 7.60 -1.66
C MET A 223 -10.20 8.35 -2.81
N LEU A 224 -10.60 7.61 -3.83
CA LEU A 224 -11.39 8.13 -4.94
C LEU A 224 -12.82 8.44 -4.46
N ASP A 225 -13.32 9.64 -4.77
CA ASP A 225 -14.73 10.00 -4.59
C ASP A 225 -15.50 9.78 -5.90
N PRO A 226 -16.31 8.70 -6.02
CA PRO A 226 -17.05 8.42 -7.24
C PRO A 226 -18.20 9.41 -7.48
N THR A 227 -18.52 10.30 -6.53
CA THR A 227 -19.57 11.31 -6.69
C THR A 227 -19.08 12.58 -7.38
N TYR A 228 -17.77 12.75 -7.52
CA TYR A 228 -17.14 13.90 -8.17
C TYR A 228 -16.31 13.47 -9.41
N PRO A 229 -16.93 13.40 -10.60
CA PRO A 229 -16.23 13.02 -11.82
C PRO A 229 -15.16 14.03 -12.23
N SER A 230 -13.89 13.63 -12.12
CA SER A 230 -12.73 14.41 -12.55
C SER A 230 -11.63 13.50 -13.10
N TYR A 231 -10.78 14.04 -13.98
CA TYR A 231 -9.54 13.38 -14.38
C TYR A 231 -8.56 13.26 -13.21
N ASP A 232 -8.55 14.27 -12.34
CA ASP A 232 -7.65 14.38 -11.19
C ASP A 232 -7.93 13.31 -10.12
N ALA A 233 -9.03 12.57 -10.26
CA ALA A 233 -9.35 11.42 -9.41
C ALA A 233 -8.35 10.26 -9.59
N PHE A 234 -7.62 10.23 -10.71
CA PHE A 234 -6.66 9.18 -11.04
C PHE A 234 -5.26 9.74 -11.20
N ASN A 235 -4.27 9.03 -10.69
CA ASN A 235 -2.86 9.40 -10.83
C ASN A 235 -2.00 8.32 -11.50
N LYS A 236 -2.58 7.16 -11.84
CA LYS A 236 -1.86 6.06 -12.49
C LYS A 236 -2.79 5.25 -13.39
N VAL A 237 -2.25 4.70 -14.47
CA VAL A 237 -2.92 3.69 -15.32
C VAL A 237 -2.18 2.36 -15.21
N LEU A 238 -2.95 1.27 -15.16
CA LEU A 238 -2.47 -0.11 -15.13
C LEU A 238 -3.09 -0.92 -16.27
N ALA A 239 -2.57 -2.12 -16.52
CA ALA A 239 -3.18 -3.05 -17.47
C ALA A 239 -4.16 -3.99 -16.76
N TYR A 240 -5.39 -4.03 -17.24
CA TYR A 240 -6.45 -4.91 -16.75
C TYR A 240 -6.70 -6.03 -17.76
N VAL A 241 -6.50 -7.28 -17.37
CA VAL A 241 -6.60 -8.45 -18.28
C VAL A 241 -7.65 -9.43 -17.76
N GLU A 242 -8.52 -9.89 -18.65
CA GLU A 242 -9.54 -10.90 -18.35
C GLU A 242 -9.21 -12.22 -19.04
N LEU A 243 -8.95 -13.28 -18.26
CA LEU A 243 -8.70 -14.62 -18.78
C LEU A 243 -9.57 -15.64 -18.03
N ASN A 244 -10.41 -16.41 -18.73
CA ASN A 244 -11.21 -17.52 -18.16
C ASN A 244 -11.90 -17.14 -16.83
N ASP A 245 -12.68 -16.05 -16.84
CA ASP A 245 -13.39 -15.47 -15.68
C ASP A 245 -12.50 -14.98 -14.53
N LYS A 246 -11.18 -14.94 -14.72
CA LYS A 246 -10.23 -14.33 -13.79
C LYS A 246 -9.76 -12.98 -14.30
N ILE A 247 -9.53 -12.10 -13.35
CA ILE A 247 -9.04 -10.74 -13.57
C ILE A 247 -7.60 -10.68 -13.10
N TYR A 248 -6.77 -10.01 -13.89
CA TYR A 248 -5.38 -9.71 -13.55
C TYR A 248 -5.16 -8.20 -13.70
N VAL A 249 -4.54 -7.60 -12.69
CA VAL A 249 -4.17 -6.19 -12.67
C VAL A 249 -2.64 -6.15 -12.69
N LEU A 250 -2.07 -5.61 -13.75
CA LEU A 250 -0.64 -5.67 -14.02
C LEU A 250 -0.03 -4.28 -14.02
N ASP A 251 1.15 -4.16 -13.45
CA ASP A 251 1.95 -2.94 -13.43
C ASP A 251 3.34 -3.18 -14.02
N GLY A 252 3.56 -2.67 -15.23
CA GLY A 252 4.84 -2.77 -15.91
C GLY A 252 5.97 -1.98 -15.23
N THR A 253 5.65 -1.08 -14.29
CA THR A 253 6.66 -0.30 -13.55
C THR A 253 7.29 -1.09 -12.39
N ASP A 254 6.55 -2.03 -11.78
CA ASP A 254 6.98 -2.78 -10.60
C ASP A 254 7.77 -4.04 -10.97
N LYS A 255 9.07 -4.06 -10.62
CA LYS A 255 10.00 -5.16 -10.95
C LYS A 255 9.75 -6.47 -10.18
N TYR A 256 8.92 -6.48 -9.15
CA TYR A 256 8.86 -7.55 -8.16
C TYR A 256 7.47 -8.13 -7.95
N THR A 257 6.41 -7.38 -8.22
CA THR A 257 5.02 -7.85 -8.08
C THR A 257 4.68 -8.88 -9.17
N PRO A 258 4.44 -10.16 -8.83
CA PRO A 258 4.09 -11.20 -9.80
C PRO A 258 2.75 -10.88 -10.50
N SER A 259 2.57 -11.34 -11.74
CA SER A 259 1.34 -11.07 -12.51
C SER A 259 0.05 -11.59 -11.87
N CYS A 260 0.15 -12.51 -10.91
CA CYS A 260 -0.99 -13.08 -10.19
C CYS A 260 -1.38 -12.28 -8.93
N LEU A 261 -0.64 -11.23 -8.59
CA LEU A 261 -0.95 -10.33 -7.49
C LEU A 261 -1.42 -8.99 -8.04
N ILE A 262 -2.40 -8.40 -7.37
CA ILE A 262 -2.77 -7.01 -7.59
C ILE A 262 -1.66 -6.14 -6.95
N PRO A 263 -1.18 -5.07 -7.61
CA PRO A 263 -0.20 -4.16 -7.02
C PRO A 263 -0.65 -3.62 -5.66
N GLU A 264 0.24 -3.66 -4.66
CA GLU A 264 -0.13 -3.34 -3.27
C GLU A 264 -0.58 -1.90 -3.13
N ASP A 265 -0.12 -0.96 -3.97
CA ASP A 265 -0.52 0.46 -3.96
C ASP A 265 -1.97 0.72 -4.40
N VAL A 266 -2.66 -0.26 -4.99
CA VAL A 266 -4.08 -0.17 -5.40
C VAL A 266 -4.98 -1.25 -4.78
N MET A 267 -4.43 -2.10 -3.90
CA MET A 267 -5.23 -3.08 -3.17
C MET A 267 -6.33 -2.41 -2.33
N CYS A 268 -7.54 -2.99 -2.33
CA CYS A 268 -8.75 -2.49 -1.69
C CYS A 268 -9.24 -1.12 -2.22
N THR A 269 -8.92 -0.79 -3.47
CA THR A 269 -9.42 0.43 -4.14
C THR A 269 -10.31 0.07 -5.34
N GLU A 270 -10.87 1.10 -5.98
CA GLU A 270 -11.66 0.96 -7.21
C GLU A 270 -10.84 1.37 -8.43
N GLY A 271 -11.01 0.62 -9.52
CA GLY A 271 -10.43 0.90 -10.83
C GLY A 271 -11.48 1.34 -11.84
N PHE A 272 -11.16 2.38 -12.60
CA PHE A 272 -11.98 2.89 -13.70
C PHE A 272 -11.48 2.34 -15.04
N ILE A 273 -12.15 1.33 -15.55
CA ILE A 273 -11.75 0.66 -16.79
C ILE A 273 -12.36 1.40 -17.97
N LEU A 274 -11.52 1.85 -18.91
CA LEU A 274 -12.01 2.34 -20.19
C LEU A 274 -12.35 1.15 -21.09
N ASP A 275 -13.60 1.09 -21.54
CA ASP A 275 -14.10 -0.01 -22.35
C ASP A 275 -14.98 0.52 -23.50
N GLU A 276 -14.38 0.60 -24.68
CA GLU A 276 -15.04 1.07 -25.90
C GLU A 276 -16.22 0.18 -26.34
N THR A 277 -16.29 -1.07 -25.88
CA THR A 277 -17.37 -2.01 -26.22
C THR A 277 -18.68 -1.69 -25.51
N LEU A 278 -18.62 -0.95 -24.40
CA LEU A 278 -19.80 -0.52 -23.65
C LEU A 278 -20.37 0.79 -24.20
N GLN A 279 -21.68 0.98 -24.08
CA GLN A 279 -22.33 2.25 -24.42
C GLN A 279 -21.83 3.39 -23.52
N THR A 280 -21.65 3.09 -22.22
CA THR A 280 -21.12 4.03 -21.22
C THR A 280 -19.64 4.35 -21.41
N LYS A 281 -18.92 3.55 -22.21
CA LYS A 281 -17.47 3.64 -22.44
C LYS A 281 -16.57 3.35 -21.24
N PHE A 282 -17.14 2.98 -20.10
CA PHE A 282 -16.40 2.58 -18.91
C PHE A 282 -17.18 1.59 -18.04
N ARG A 283 -16.45 0.97 -17.10
CA ARG A 283 -17.02 0.28 -15.93
C ARG A 283 -16.08 0.41 -14.74
N TRP A 284 -16.64 0.27 -13.55
CA TRP A 284 -15.88 0.18 -12.30
C TRP A 284 -15.53 -1.28 -11.98
N THR A 285 -14.42 -1.48 -11.29
CA THR A 285 -14.05 -2.77 -10.72
C THR A 285 -13.43 -2.56 -9.34
N GLN A 286 -13.61 -3.52 -8.44
CA GLN A 286 -12.96 -3.51 -7.13
C GLN A 286 -11.72 -4.38 -7.16
N PHE A 287 -10.63 -3.87 -6.59
CA PHE A 287 -9.39 -4.62 -6.47
C PHE A 287 -9.31 -5.32 -5.13
N TRP A 288 -9.64 -6.61 -5.14
CA TRP A 288 -9.56 -7.45 -3.97
C TRP A 288 -9.33 -8.92 -4.35
N ASP A 289 -8.42 -9.57 -3.64
CA ASP A 289 -8.23 -11.02 -3.71
C ASP A 289 -7.91 -11.57 -2.31
N SER A 290 -8.90 -12.19 -1.67
CA SER A 290 -8.75 -12.78 -0.34
C SER A 290 -7.87 -14.04 -0.31
N THR A 291 -7.54 -14.61 -1.47
CA THR A 291 -6.75 -15.85 -1.59
C THR A 291 -5.24 -15.59 -1.64
N ARG A 292 -4.83 -14.36 -1.95
CA ARG A 292 -3.44 -13.91 -2.01
C ARG A 292 -3.12 -13.07 -0.79
N ILE A 293 -2.18 -13.52 0.04
CA ILE A 293 -2.02 -13.01 1.40
C ILE A 293 -0.55 -12.75 1.76
N ASP A 294 -0.28 -11.86 2.70
CA ASP A 294 1.06 -11.74 3.31
C ASP A 294 1.30 -12.94 4.22
N LYS A 295 1.97 -13.98 3.69
CA LYS A 295 2.20 -15.22 4.43
C LYS A 295 3.68 -15.49 4.70
N ASN A 296 3.97 -15.74 5.97
CA ASN A 296 5.30 -16.09 6.45
C ASN A 296 5.27 -17.39 7.25
N PHE A 297 6.20 -18.28 6.92
CA PHE A 297 6.45 -19.51 7.67
C PHE A 297 7.88 -19.46 8.22
N VAL A 298 8.02 -19.37 9.53
CA VAL A 298 9.30 -19.32 10.24
C VAL A 298 9.52 -20.67 10.91
N ILE A 299 10.63 -21.32 10.58
CA ILE A 299 11.06 -22.58 11.20
C ILE A 299 12.37 -22.29 11.92
N THR A 300 12.43 -22.59 13.20
CA THR A 300 13.64 -22.43 14.03
C THR A 300 13.97 -23.74 14.72
N GLN A 301 15.23 -24.15 14.60
CA GLN A 301 15.81 -25.25 15.35
C GLN A 301 17.00 -24.70 16.13
N ALA A 302 16.98 -24.83 17.45
CA ALA A 302 18.03 -24.25 18.29
C ALA A 302 18.36 -25.12 19.50
N ARG A 303 19.56 -24.91 20.04
CA ARG A 303 20.06 -25.50 21.27
C ARG A 303 20.51 -24.39 22.19
N ILE A 304 20.13 -24.50 23.45
CA ILE A 304 20.65 -23.69 24.55
C ILE A 304 21.71 -24.52 25.26
N ASP A 305 22.87 -23.92 25.53
CA ASP A 305 23.94 -24.55 26.30
C ASP A 305 23.96 -24.11 27.77
N ASP A 306 24.84 -24.71 28.57
CA ASP A 306 24.99 -24.42 30.00
C ASP A 306 25.35 -22.97 30.32
N SER A 307 25.92 -22.24 29.34
CA SER A 307 26.27 -20.83 29.48
C SER A 307 25.09 -19.89 29.20
N GLY A 308 23.92 -20.43 28.82
CA GLY A 308 22.78 -19.63 28.39
C GLY A 308 22.91 -19.10 26.96
N LYS A 309 23.82 -19.64 26.14
CA LYS A 309 23.93 -19.27 24.74
C LYS A 309 22.98 -20.13 23.90
N MET A 310 22.07 -19.48 23.17
CA MET A 310 21.23 -20.15 22.17
C MET A 310 21.96 -20.10 20.81
N THR A 311 22.14 -21.27 20.19
CA THR A 311 22.66 -21.41 18.82
C THR A 311 21.67 -22.19 17.98
N GLY A 312 21.44 -21.77 16.74
CA GLY A 312 20.43 -22.43 15.92
C GLY A 312 20.47 -22.07 14.45
N LYS A 313 19.53 -22.68 13.72
CA LYS A 313 19.24 -22.41 12.32
C LYS A 313 17.80 -21.94 12.17
N ALA A 314 17.60 -20.90 11.36
CA ALA A 314 16.29 -20.43 10.96
C ALA A 314 16.09 -20.66 9.46
N THR A 315 14.85 -20.96 9.07
CA THR A 315 14.40 -20.97 7.68
C THR A 315 13.06 -20.26 7.59
N ILE A 316 12.99 -19.24 6.74
CA ILE A 316 11.83 -18.36 6.60
C ILE A 316 11.35 -18.44 5.16
N ARG A 317 10.09 -18.82 4.98
CA ARG A 317 9.43 -18.86 3.67
C ARG A 317 8.39 -17.76 3.60
N SER A 318 8.57 -16.85 2.66
CA SER A 318 7.68 -15.72 2.42
C SER A 318 6.96 -15.89 1.08
N TYR A 319 5.63 -15.85 1.12
CA TYR A 319 4.74 -16.06 -0.03
C TYR A 319 4.06 -14.75 -0.43
N ASP A 320 3.63 -14.65 -1.68
CA ASP A 320 2.85 -13.54 -2.25
C ASP A 320 3.37 -12.15 -1.79
N TYR A 321 2.55 -11.34 -1.10
CA TYR A 321 2.91 -9.99 -0.66
C TYR A 321 4.09 -9.97 0.32
N ALA A 322 4.28 -11.03 1.11
CA ALA A 322 5.42 -11.16 2.01
C ALA A 322 6.75 -11.24 1.24
N ARG A 323 6.72 -11.84 0.04
CA ARG A 323 7.86 -11.90 -0.89
C ARG A 323 8.08 -10.55 -1.55
N VAL A 324 7.02 -9.92 -2.06
CA VAL A 324 7.09 -8.60 -2.71
C VAL A 324 7.75 -7.55 -1.82
N LYS A 325 7.43 -7.56 -0.52
CA LYS A 325 8.03 -6.65 0.47
C LYS A 325 9.51 -6.92 0.75
N ARG A 326 10.02 -8.13 0.53
CA ARG A 326 11.38 -8.54 0.94
C ARG A 326 12.39 -8.52 -0.20
N VAL A 327 12.01 -9.00 -1.39
CA VAL A 327 12.92 -9.13 -2.54
C VAL A 327 13.64 -7.82 -2.92
N PRO A 328 12.99 -6.64 -2.92
CA PRO A 328 13.67 -5.38 -3.24
C PRO A 328 14.82 -5.09 -2.28
N HIS A 329 14.63 -5.32 -0.98
CA HIS A 329 15.66 -5.09 0.04
C HIS A 329 16.81 -6.09 -0.10
N ILE A 330 16.53 -7.36 -0.41
CA ILE A 330 17.57 -8.37 -0.63
C ILE A 330 18.44 -7.99 -1.83
N LYS A 331 17.83 -7.55 -2.93
CA LYS A 331 18.59 -7.19 -4.14
C LYS A 331 19.40 -5.91 -3.99
N LYS A 332 18.91 -4.94 -3.21
CA LYS A 332 19.57 -3.65 -3.03
C LYS A 332 20.65 -3.70 -1.94
N GLU A 333 20.34 -4.28 -0.79
CA GLU A 333 21.13 -4.21 0.45
C GLU A 333 21.20 -5.60 1.13
N PRO A 334 21.77 -6.64 0.49
CA PRO A 334 21.73 -8.01 1.00
C PRO A 334 22.43 -8.18 2.35
N LYS A 335 23.47 -7.38 2.63
CA LYS A 335 24.24 -7.43 3.88
C LYS A 335 23.44 -6.90 5.08
N GLU A 336 22.58 -5.92 4.87
CA GLU A 336 21.80 -5.25 5.91
C GLU A 336 20.39 -5.85 6.06
N PHE A 337 20.01 -6.77 5.15
CA PHE A 337 18.69 -7.38 5.14
C PHE A 337 18.32 -8.03 6.48
N LEU A 338 19.22 -8.83 7.06
CA LEU A 338 18.95 -9.51 8.34
C LEU A 338 18.82 -8.51 9.48
N GLU A 339 19.67 -7.47 9.49
CA GLU A 339 19.61 -6.44 10.52
C GLU A 339 18.27 -5.69 10.46
N ARG A 340 17.88 -5.27 9.26
CA ARG A 340 16.62 -4.54 9.01
C ARG A 340 15.38 -5.33 9.42
N PHE A 341 15.33 -6.63 9.12
CA PHE A 341 14.12 -7.44 9.32
C PHE A 341 14.12 -8.22 10.65
N TYR A 342 15.28 -8.52 11.23
CA TYR A 342 15.39 -9.47 12.34
C TYR A 342 16.21 -9.00 13.54
N ALA A 343 17.06 -7.96 13.44
CA ALA A 343 17.88 -7.51 14.59
C ALA A 343 17.07 -6.86 15.72
N SER A 344 15.81 -6.50 15.49
CA SER A 344 14.92 -5.99 16.56
C SER A 344 14.73 -6.99 17.71
N TYR A 345 15.07 -8.26 17.51
CA TYR A 345 14.95 -9.30 18.53
C TYR A 345 15.96 -9.15 19.68
N SER A 346 17.24 -8.90 19.39
CA SER A 346 18.26 -8.63 20.41
C SER A 346 19.44 -7.89 19.78
N ASN A 347 20.02 -6.93 20.51
CA ASN A 347 21.24 -6.25 20.07
C ASN A 347 22.46 -7.18 20.04
N GLU A 348 22.36 -8.34 20.69
CA GLU A 348 23.43 -9.36 20.76
C GLU A 348 23.20 -10.51 19.77
N LEU A 349 22.15 -10.44 18.95
CA LEU A 349 21.85 -11.45 17.94
C LEU A 349 22.89 -11.38 16.82
N LYS A 350 23.58 -12.50 16.60
CA LYS A 350 24.54 -12.66 15.52
C LYS A 350 23.98 -13.60 14.47
N PHE A 351 24.27 -13.30 13.21
CA PHE A 351 23.88 -14.11 12.07
C PHE A 351 25.10 -14.63 11.32
N ASP A 352 24.99 -15.83 10.78
CA ASP A 352 25.99 -16.42 9.88
C ASP A 352 25.30 -17.27 8.80
N SER A 353 26.02 -17.62 7.74
CA SER A 353 25.57 -18.58 6.72
C SER A 353 24.26 -18.18 6.03
N LEU A 354 24.07 -16.89 5.74
CA LEU A 354 22.88 -16.35 5.07
C LEU A 354 22.77 -16.86 3.63
N THR A 355 21.63 -17.43 3.29
CA THR A 355 21.27 -17.91 1.95
C THR A 355 19.86 -17.50 1.56
N PHE A 356 19.66 -17.28 0.26
CA PHE A 356 18.38 -16.88 -0.32
C PHE A 356 18.07 -17.72 -1.55
N ASN A 357 16.96 -18.47 -1.52
CA ASN A 357 16.49 -19.25 -2.67
C ASN A 357 15.24 -18.60 -3.29
N ASN A 358 15.01 -18.87 -4.58
CA ASN A 358 13.83 -18.41 -5.35
C ASN A 358 13.66 -16.88 -5.50
N GLN A 359 14.73 -16.10 -5.37
CA GLN A 359 14.67 -14.64 -5.52
C GLN A 359 14.14 -14.18 -6.89
N SER A 360 14.37 -14.98 -7.93
CA SER A 360 13.96 -14.68 -9.32
C SER A 360 12.79 -15.55 -9.81
N VAL A 361 12.29 -16.48 -9.00
CA VAL A 361 11.17 -17.37 -9.35
C VAL A 361 9.98 -16.98 -8.49
N ASP A 362 9.01 -16.29 -9.08
CA ASP A 362 7.87 -15.72 -8.36
C ASP A 362 6.74 -16.71 -8.04
N THR A 363 6.75 -17.88 -8.69
CA THR A 363 5.82 -18.99 -8.40
C THR A 363 6.17 -19.76 -7.13
N LEU A 364 7.37 -19.56 -6.58
CA LEU A 364 7.86 -20.21 -5.37
C LEU A 364 8.03 -19.19 -4.23
N PRO A 365 7.91 -19.61 -2.97
CA PRO A 365 8.21 -18.73 -1.85
C PRO A 365 9.67 -18.30 -1.89
N LEU A 366 9.91 -17.05 -1.49
CA LEU A 366 11.25 -16.60 -1.13
C LEU A 366 11.67 -17.36 0.14
N GLU A 367 12.72 -18.16 0.03
CA GLU A 367 13.28 -18.89 1.16
C GLU A 367 14.55 -18.19 1.63
N GLN A 368 14.63 -17.93 2.93
CA GLN A 368 15.75 -17.29 3.61
C GLN A 368 16.23 -18.28 4.67
N ALA A 369 17.51 -18.63 4.67
CA ALA A 369 18.06 -19.50 5.70
C ALA A 369 19.37 -18.94 6.24
N PHE A 370 19.55 -19.00 7.55
CA PHE A 370 20.73 -18.51 8.24
C PHE A 370 20.91 -19.26 9.56
N ASN A 371 22.16 -19.30 10.03
CA ASN A 371 22.50 -19.67 11.38
C ASN A 371 22.45 -18.42 12.27
N PHE A 372 22.17 -18.60 13.55
CA PHE A 372 22.19 -17.51 14.51
C PHE A 372 22.74 -17.96 15.86
N ASP A 373 23.26 -16.98 16.60
CA ASP A 373 23.47 -17.13 18.02
C ASP A 373 23.03 -15.89 18.80
N VAL A 374 22.48 -16.12 20.00
CA VAL A 374 21.97 -15.07 20.88
C VAL A 374 22.00 -15.57 22.33
N PRO A 375 22.41 -14.75 23.31
CA PRO A 375 22.24 -15.10 24.71
C PRO A 375 20.76 -15.11 25.11
N VAL A 376 20.38 -16.04 25.98
CA VAL A 376 19.06 -16.03 26.64
C VAL A 376 19.10 -15.13 27.86
N ASN A 377 17.95 -14.62 28.28
CA ASN A 377 17.87 -13.79 29.49
C ASN A 377 18.09 -14.69 30.71
N GLN A 378 18.94 -14.26 31.64
CA GLN A 378 19.20 -14.97 32.89
C GLN A 378 18.82 -14.10 34.09
N SER A 379 18.18 -14.71 35.09
CA SER A 379 17.88 -14.05 36.37
C SER A 379 17.97 -15.08 37.49
N GLY A 380 19.01 -14.97 38.33
CA GLY A 380 19.31 -15.99 39.35
C GLY A 380 19.62 -17.34 38.71
N GLU A 381 18.91 -18.38 39.14
CA GLU A 381 19.04 -19.75 38.60
C GLU A 381 18.18 -20.00 37.35
N TYR A 382 17.40 -19.00 36.92
CA TYR A 382 16.46 -19.13 35.82
C TYR A 382 17.00 -18.57 34.51
N SER A 383 16.70 -19.29 33.43
CA SER A 383 16.96 -18.85 32.05
C SER A 383 15.65 -18.75 31.27
N TYR A 384 15.48 -17.65 30.55
CA TYR A 384 14.26 -17.31 29.82
C TYR A 384 14.58 -16.97 28.36
N PHE A 385 13.78 -17.50 27.44
CA PHE A 385 13.88 -17.16 26.03
C PHE A 385 12.49 -17.05 25.39
N SER A 386 12.39 -16.28 24.30
CA SER A 386 11.16 -16.22 23.51
C SER A 386 11.21 -17.25 22.38
N ALA A 387 10.08 -17.96 22.19
CA ALA A 387 9.87 -18.82 21.04
C ALA A 387 9.38 -18.05 19.79
N ASN A 388 8.97 -16.79 19.94
CA ASN A 388 8.58 -15.91 18.85
C ASN A 388 9.83 -15.24 18.25
N LEU A 389 10.60 -16.01 17.47
CA LEU A 389 11.82 -15.57 16.79
C LEU A 389 11.53 -15.21 15.32
N PHE A 390 12.25 -14.21 14.80
CA PHE A 390 12.31 -13.85 13.37
C PHE A 390 10.97 -13.57 12.67
N THR A 391 9.95 -13.12 13.41
CA THR A 391 8.65 -12.75 12.84
C THR A 391 8.52 -11.29 12.43
N GLY A 392 9.33 -10.41 13.04
CA GLY A 392 9.11 -8.96 12.99
C GLY A 392 7.97 -8.47 13.90
N LEU A 393 7.30 -9.37 14.64
CA LEU A 393 6.12 -9.07 15.48
C LEU A 393 6.49 -9.02 16.97
N LYS A 394 7.58 -8.32 17.32
CA LYS A 394 8.05 -8.21 18.72
C LYS A 394 7.40 -7.03 19.46
N THR A 395 7.13 -5.94 18.77
CA THR A 395 6.62 -4.70 19.36
C THR A 395 5.17 -4.48 18.99
N ASN A 396 4.32 -4.13 19.95
CA ASN A 396 2.97 -3.68 19.65
C ASN A 396 3.04 -2.33 18.89
N PRO A 397 2.54 -2.25 17.64
CA PRO A 397 2.55 -1.01 16.87
C PRO A 397 1.45 -0.02 17.30
N PHE A 398 0.48 -0.46 18.10
CA PHE A 398 -0.73 0.27 18.50
C PHE A 398 -0.61 0.79 19.94
N ILE A 399 0.16 1.87 20.12
CA ILE A 399 0.43 2.45 21.45
C ILE A 399 -0.47 3.64 21.82
N ALA A 400 -1.22 4.19 20.86
CA ALA A 400 -2.09 5.35 21.11
C ALA A 400 -3.29 4.97 21.99
N ASP A 401 -3.77 5.88 22.82
CA ASP A 401 -4.98 5.61 23.63
C ASP A 401 -6.25 5.67 22.80
N ASN A 402 -6.28 6.58 21.83
CA ASN A 402 -7.36 6.73 20.86
C ASN A 402 -6.74 6.89 19.47
N ARG A 403 -7.45 6.44 18.45
CA ARG A 403 -7.07 6.54 17.04
C ARG A 403 -8.19 7.21 16.24
N TYR A 404 -7.84 8.08 15.30
CA TYR A 404 -8.81 8.77 14.44
C TYR A 404 -8.82 8.25 13.00
N SER A 405 -7.80 7.48 12.62
CA SER A 405 -7.73 6.80 11.33
C SER A 405 -8.01 5.30 11.41
N ASP A 406 -8.21 4.70 10.24
CA ASP A 406 -8.25 3.26 10.07
C ASP A 406 -6.92 2.57 10.39
N VAL A 407 -6.99 1.25 10.53
CA VAL A 407 -5.84 0.36 10.44
C VAL A 407 -5.99 -0.49 9.19
N PHE A 408 -5.08 -0.31 8.25
CA PHE A 408 -5.04 -1.04 6.99
C PHE A 408 -3.72 -1.80 6.82
N PHE A 409 -3.82 -3.13 6.87
CA PHE A 409 -2.72 -4.08 6.72
C PHE A 409 -2.35 -4.38 5.26
N GLY A 410 -3.03 -3.78 4.28
CA GLY A 410 -2.82 -4.02 2.85
C GLY A 410 -3.56 -5.25 2.34
N THR A 411 -3.30 -6.40 2.95
CA THR A 411 -3.85 -7.70 2.58
C THR A 411 -4.13 -8.54 3.83
N ASN A 412 -4.83 -9.65 3.66
CA ASN A 412 -4.90 -10.69 4.68
C ASN A 412 -3.48 -11.17 5.02
N GLN A 413 -3.25 -11.58 6.27
CA GLN A 413 -1.93 -11.96 6.76
C GLN A 413 -1.96 -13.31 7.46
N SER A 414 -0.88 -14.07 7.34
CA SER A 414 -0.71 -15.34 8.05
C SER A 414 0.74 -15.53 8.46
N PHE A 415 0.97 -15.64 9.76
CA PHE A 415 2.28 -15.96 10.32
C PHE A 415 2.20 -17.32 10.99
N THR A 416 3.06 -18.25 10.60
CA THR A 416 3.24 -19.52 11.30
C THR A 416 4.68 -19.64 11.75
N ILE A 417 4.88 -19.76 13.05
CA ILE A 417 6.19 -19.88 13.70
C ILE A 417 6.26 -21.26 14.30
N ILE A 418 7.24 -22.04 13.89
CA ILE A 418 7.54 -23.37 14.41
C ILE A 418 8.93 -23.35 15.00
N GLY A 419 9.03 -23.70 16.27
CA GLY A 419 10.29 -23.75 17.01
C GLY A 419 10.51 -25.13 17.60
N SER A 420 11.75 -25.60 17.55
CA SER A 420 12.21 -26.77 18.29
C SER A 420 13.49 -26.38 19.03
N PHE A 421 13.42 -26.38 20.35
CA PHE A 421 14.47 -25.91 21.23
C PHE A 421 14.92 -27.04 22.13
N SER A 422 16.21 -27.38 22.07
CA SER A 422 16.82 -28.31 23.03
C SER A 422 17.44 -27.55 24.19
N ILE A 423 17.13 -27.95 25.41
CA ILE A 423 17.71 -27.41 26.65
C ILE A 423 18.78 -28.37 27.19
N PRO A 424 19.74 -27.87 28.01
CA PRO A 424 20.75 -28.70 28.65
C PRO A 424 20.14 -29.79 29.57
N GLN A 425 20.85 -30.90 29.76
CA GLN A 425 20.33 -32.05 30.53
C GLN A 425 20.21 -31.81 32.03
N ASN A 426 21.05 -30.92 32.56
CA ASN A 426 21.06 -30.41 33.93
C ASN A 426 19.98 -29.35 34.19
N TYR A 427 19.21 -28.94 33.18
CA TYR A 427 18.09 -28.02 33.34
C TYR A 427 16.77 -28.78 33.38
N ILE A 428 15.87 -28.32 34.23
CA ILE A 428 14.47 -28.75 34.24
C ILE A 428 13.60 -27.62 33.70
N LEU A 429 12.54 -28.00 32.99
CA LEU A 429 11.53 -27.06 32.54
C LEU A 429 10.57 -26.79 33.71
N GLU A 430 10.59 -25.57 34.25
CA GLU A 430 9.72 -25.20 35.37
C GLU A 430 8.28 -24.96 34.92
N GLU A 431 8.07 -24.03 33.98
CA GLU A 431 6.73 -23.72 33.46
C GLU A 431 6.78 -23.46 31.95
N LEU A 432 5.80 -24.04 31.23
CA LEU A 432 5.49 -23.64 29.86
C LEU A 432 4.31 -22.67 29.86
N PRO A 433 4.36 -21.60 29.04
CA PRO A 433 3.19 -20.80 28.78
C PRO A 433 2.02 -21.67 28.33
N LYS A 434 0.83 -21.42 28.91
CA LYS A 434 -0.39 -22.16 28.56
C LYS A 434 -0.66 -22.09 27.06
N ASN A 435 -1.18 -23.20 26.52
CA ASN A 435 -1.74 -23.24 25.18
C ASN A 435 -2.97 -22.34 25.14
N ILE A 436 -2.99 -21.41 24.21
CA ILE A 436 -4.09 -20.46 24.07
C ILE A 436 -4.57 -20.41 22.63
N ARG A 437 -5.86 -20.10 22.50
CA ARG A 437 -6.45 -19.55 21.28
C ARG A 437 -7.19 -18.29 21.68
N PHE A 438 -6.76 -17.17 21.16
CA PHE A 438 -7.38 -15.88 21.37
C PHE A 438 -7.80 -15.30 20.01
N SER A 439 -8.96 -14.68 19.95
CA SER A 439 -9.49 -14.08 18.72
C SER A 439 -10.37 -12.90 19.07
N LEU A 440 -10.44 -11.93 18.17
CA LEU A 440 -11.52 -10.95 18.17
C LEU A 440 -12.88 -11.66 18.05
N GLU A 441 -13.96 -10.98 18.46
CA GLU A 441 -15.32 -11.55 18.46
C GLU A 441 -15.73 -12.03 17.05
N ASP A 442 -15.39 -11.26 16.02
CA ASP A 442 -15.65 -11.58 14.61
C ASP A 442 -14.68 -12.63 14.01
N LYS A 443 -13.67 -13.07 14.79
CA LYS A 443 -12.60 -13.99 14.38
C LYS A 443 -11.75 -13.50 13.21
N SER A 444 -11.76 -12.19 12.91
CA SER A 444 -10.97 -11.63 11.82
C SER A 444 -9.48 -11.65 12.15
N LEU A 445 -9.13 -11.54 13.43
CA LEU A 445 -7.78 -11.69 13.94
C LEU A 445 -7.75 -12.81 14.98
N THR A 446 -6.86 -13.78 14.79
CA THR A 446 -6.72 -14.95 15.67
C THR A 446 -5.26 -15.23 15.94
N ILE A 447 -4.91 -15.49 17.19
CA ILE A 447 -3.62 -16.07 17.60
C ILE A 447 -3.86 -17.42 18.26
N THR A 448 -3.08 -18.42 17.85
CA THR A 448 -3.02 -19.72 18.50
C THR A 448 -1.59 -20.00 18.91
N ARG A 449 -1.37 -20.34 20.18
CA ARG A 449 -0.08 -20.77 20.71
C ARG A 449 -0.21 -22.19 21.25
N MET A 450 0.65 -23.06 20.75
CA MET A 450 0.81 -24.43 21.21
C MET A 450 2.25 -24.65 21.61
N MET A 451 2.46 -25.16 22.81
CA MET A 451 3.75 -25.52 23.38
C MET A 451 3.62 -26.92 23.98
N ALA A 452 4.64 -27.73 23.74
CA ALA A 452 4.75 -29.06 24.31
C ALA A 452 6.23 -29.36 24.57
N SER A 453 6.52 -30.05 25.67
CA SER A 453 7.84 -30.57 25.95
C SER A 453 7.84 -32.10 25.90
N SER A 454 8.95 -32.67 25.46
CA SER A 454 9.22 -34.11 25.52
C SER A 454 10.70 -34.29 25.86
N GLY A 455 10.98 -34.70 27.10
CA GLY A 455 12.34 -34.71 27.63
C GLY A 455 12.91 -33.30 27.66
N ASN A 456 14.10 -33.11 27.08
CA ASN A 456 14.80 -31.83 27.01
C ASN A 456 14.51 -31.04 25.72
N ILE A 457 13.45 -31.41 24.97
CA ILE A 457 13.04 -30.71 23.75
C ILE A 457 11.71 -30.00 23.99
N ILE A 458 11.67 -28.71 23.67
CA ILE A 458 10.48 -27.86 23.68
C ILE A 458 10.08 -27.59 22.24
N ASN A 459 8.88 -28.01 21.85
CA ASN A 459 8.30 -27.72 20.55
C ASN A 459 7.22 -26.65 20.69
N THR A 460 7.29 -25.64 19.83
CA THR A 460 6.38 -24.50 19.84
C THR A 460 5.78 -24.28 18.47
N LYS A 461 4.48 -24.00 18.42
CA LYS A 461 3.79 -23.51 17.23
C LYS A 461 2.97 -22.29 17.59
N ILE A 462 3.27 -21.16 16.96
CA ILE A 462 2.46 -19.94 17.04
C ILE A 462 1.88 -19.68 15.65
N THR A 463 0.58 -19.47 15.57
CA THR A 463 -0.11 -19.09 14.34
C THR A 463 -0.89 -17.81 14.57
N ILE A 464 -0.65 -16.79 13.74
CA ILE A 464 -1.40 -15.54 13.73
C ILE A 464 -2.08 -15.43 12.36
N GLU A 465 -3.40 -15.27 12.34
CA GLU A 465 -4.19 -15.11 11.13
C GLU A 465 -4.96 -13.80 11.18
N CYS A 466 -4.79 -12.97 10.15
CA CYS A 466 -5.57 -11.76 9.89
C CYS A 466 -6.36 -11.98 8.59
N LYS A 467 -7.68 -12.14 8.70
CA LYS A 467 -8.60 -12.56 7.61
C LYS A 467 -9.30 -11.40 6.91
N ARG A 468 -9.07 -10.17 7.37
CA ARG A 468 -9.41 -8.93 6.65
C ARG A 468 -8.29 -7.91 6.82
N PRO A 469 -8.05 -7.05 5.83
CA PRO A 469 -6.96 -6.09 5.87
C PRO A 469 -7.33 -4.79 6.58
N TYR A 470 -8.61 -4.49 6.78
CA TYR A 470 -9.10 -3.18 7.20
C TYR A 470 -9.85 -3.26 8.54
N TYR A 471 -9.55 -2.32 9.44
CA TYR A 471 -10.25 -2.08 10.70
C TYR A 471 -10.53 -0.58 10.85
N SER A 472 -11.77 -0.22 11.18
CA SER A 472 -12.19 1.16 11.37
C SER A 472 -11.70 1.73 12.71
N PRO A 473 -11.72 3.07 12.91
CA PRO A 473 -11.37 3.67 14.20
C PRO A 473 -12.16 3.11 15.40
N ALA A 474 -13.41 2.69 15.18
CA ALA A 474 -14.27 2.14 16.23
C ALA A 474 -13.78 0.78 16.77
N GLU A 475 -13.00 0.05 15.98
CA GLU A 475 -12.49 -1.29 16.32
C GLU A 475 -11.07 -1.22 16.91
N TYR A 476 -10.52 -0.02 17.07
CA TYR A 476 -9.14 0.17 17.49
C TYR A 476 -8.85 -0.36 18.91
N ALA A 477 -9.80 -0.20 19.84
CA ALA A 477 -9.62 -0.66 21.22
C ALA A 477 -9.38 -2.17 21.29
N ASP A 478 -10.21 -2.95 20.58
CA ASP A 478 -10.09 -4.41 20.54
C ASP A 478 -8.79 -4.85 19.83
N LEU A 479 -8.42 -4.14 18.76
CA LEU A 479 -7.15 -4.40 18.06
C LEU A 479 -5.95 -4.11 18.95
N LYS A 480 -5.99 -3.02 19.73
CA LYS A 480 -4.93 -2.65 20.68
C LYS A 480 -4.81 -3.68 21.81
N GLU A 481 -5.92 -4.20 22.32
CA GLU A 481 -5.92 -5.24 23.36
C GLU A 481 -5.38 -6.58 22.83
N PHE A 482 -5.64 -6.90 21.55
CA PHE A 482 -5.12 -8.12 20.93
C PHE A 482 -3.59 -8.16 20.82
N TYR A 483 -2.95 -7.03 20.50
CA TYR A 483 -1.51 -6.90 20.25
C TYR A 483 -0.68 -6.66 21.52
#